data_AF-A0A821GWY9-F1
#
_entry.id   AF-A0A821GWY9-F1
#
_cell.length_a   1.000
_cell.length_b   1.000
_cell.length_c   1.000
_cell.angle_alpha   90.00
_cell.angle_beta   90.00
_cell.angle_gamma   90.00
#
_symmetry.space_group_name_H-M   'P 1'
#
loop_
_entity.id
_entity.type
_entity.pdbx_description
1 polymer ?
#
loop_
_entity_poly.entity_id
_entity_poly.type
_entity_poly.pdbx_seq_one_letter_code
_entity_poly.pdbx_strand_id
1 'polypeptide(L)'
;LMYGVSKAALNALTQVEAYEWSNNKNLLVVSVTPGFCATDMTEHAPDARPAELGADSILYMVNALRSELKNGGFYADGQQIPLISAPIV
;
A
#
# COMPACT_ATOMS: atom_id res chain seq x y z
N LEU A 1 -16.69 1.04 -8.31
CA LEU A 1 -16.46 -0.42 -8.29
C LEU A 1 -15.23 -0.86 -9.09
N MET A 2 -15.11 -0.56 -10.40
CA MET A 2 -13.97 -1.06 -11.22
C MET A 2 -12.59 -0.68 -10.67
N TYR A 3 -12.42 0.56 -10.18
CA TYR A 3 -11.20 1.00 -9.51
C TYR A 3 -10.85 0.15 -8.27
N GLY A 4 -11.85 -0.14 -7.42
CA GLY A 4 -11.64 -0.97 -6.23
C GLY A 4 -11.23 -2.40 -6.59
N VAL A 5 -11.87 -3.00 -7.61
CA VAL A 5 -11.53 -4.34 -8.10
C VAL A 5 -10.09 -4.39 -8.63
N SER A 6 -9.67 -3.38 -9.41
CA SER A 6 -8.29 -3.36 -9.94
C SER A 6 -7.25 -3.21 -8.84
N LYS A 7 -7.53 -2.42 -7.79
CA LYS A 7 -6.64 -2.29 -6.63
C LYS A 7 -6.65 -3.52 -5.73
N ALA A 8 -7.78 -4.21 -5.59
CA ALA A 8 -7.84 -5.51 -4.91
C ALA A 8 -7.01 -6.56 -5.65
N ALA A 9 -7.08 -6.61 -6.98
CA ALA A 9 -6.26 -7.48 -7.81
C ALA A 9 -4.75 -7.15 -7.70
N LEU A 10 -4.38 -5.86 -7.70
CA LEU A 10 -2.99 -5.42 -7.48
C LEU A 10 -2.45 -5.88 -6.11
N ASN A 11 -3.28 -5.76 -5.08
CA ASN A 11 -2.96 -6.21 -3.73
C ASN A 11 -2.78 -7.74 -3.66
N ALA A 12 -3.59 -8.51 -4.38
CA ALA A 12 -3.40 -9.95 -4.51
C ALA A 12 -2.11 -10.29 -5.29
N LEU A 13 -1.84 -9.60 -6.40
CA LEU A 13 -0.63 -9.76 -7.21
C LEU A 13 0.63 -9.51 -6.37
N THR A 14 0.62 -8.51 -5.51
CA THR A 14 1.72 -8.21 -4.58
C THR A 14 2.05 -9.41 -3.69
N GLN A 15 1.04 -10.14 -3.18
CA GLN A 15 1.27 -11.35 -2.39
C GLN A 15 1.80 -12.52 -3.23
N VAL A 16 1.32 -12.68 -4.47
CA VAL A 16 1.80 -13.72 -5.38
C VAL A 16 3.26 -13.49 -5.73
N GLU A 17 3.64 -12.27 -6.10
CA GLU A 17 5.03 -11.91 -6.39
C GLU A 17 5.91 -12.06 -5.14
N ALA A 18 5.43 -11.62 -3.97
CA ALA A 18 6.16 -11.82 -2.71
C ALA A 18 6.43 -13.31 -2.43
N TYR A 19 5.49 -14.19 -2.76
CA TYR A 19 5.65 -15.64 -2.62
C TYR A 19 6.64 -16.21 -3.66
N GLU A 20 6.48 -15.86 -4.94
CA GLU A 20 7.35 -16.31 -6.04
C GLU A 20 8.81 -15.98 -5.76
N TRP A 21 9.07 -14.78 -5.24
CA TRP A 21 10.42 -14.30 -4.95
C TRP A 21 10.87 -14.54 -3.51
N SER A 22 10.14 -15.34 -2.72
CA SER A 22 10.39 -15.52 -1.29
C SER A 22 11.79 -16.05 -0.93
N ASN A 23 12.41 -16.83 -1.83
CA ASN A 23 13.77 -17.34 -1.67
C ASN A 23 14.86 -16.27 -1.91
N ASN A 24 14.51 -15.15 -2.55
CA ASN A 24 15.44 -14.04 -2.77
C ASN A 24 15.43 -13.09 -1.57
N LYS A 25 16.49 -13.16 -0.76
CA LYS A 25 16.63 -12.31 0.44
C LYS A 25 16.85 -10.82 0.14
N ASN A 26 17.13 -10.45 -1.11
CA ASN A 26 17.42 -9.07 -1.52
C ASN A 26 16.23 -8.37 -2.20
N LEU A 27 15.10 -9.05 -2.34
CA LEU A 27 13.88 -8.46 -2.92
C LEU A 27 12.77 -8.42 -1.87
N LEU A 28 12.15 -7.26 -1.70
CA LEU A 28 10.97 -7.07 -0.85
C LEU A 28 9.86 -6.50 -1.73
N VAL A 29 8.69 -7.14 -1.70
CA VAL A 29 7.51 -6.72 -2.46
C VAL A 29 6.42 -6.37 -1.47
N VAL A 30 5.94 -5.13 -1.50
CA VAL A 30 4.86 -4.63 -0.63
C VAL A 30 3.91 -3.75 -1.45
N SER A 31 2.69 -3.60 -0.97
CA SER A 31 1.76 -2.60 -1.50
C SER A 31 1.52 -1.50 -0.46
N VAL A 32 1.25 -0.28 -0.94
CA VAL A 32 1.11 0.90 -0.10
C VAL A 32 -0.06 1.73 -0.60
N THR A 33 -0.84 2.29 0.32
CA THR A 33 -1.83 3.32 -0.01
C THR A 33 -1.30 4.71 0.37
N PRO A 34 -1.44 5.72 -0.51
CA PRO A 34 -1.16 7.11 -0.15
C PRO A 34 -2.29 7.72 0.71
N GLY A 35 -3.40 7.01 0.89
CA GLY A 35 -4.63 7.58 1.44
C GLY A 35 -5.37 8.46 0.42
N PHE A 36 -6.37 9.20 0.88
CA PHE A 36 -7.18 10.09 0.03
C PHE A 36 -6.49 11.44 -0.15
N CYS A 37 -5.78 11.63 -1.26
CA CYS A 37 -4.92 12.80 -1.50
C CYS A 37 -5.53 13.80 -2.49
N ALA A 38 -5.31 15.10 -2.29
CA ALA A 38 -5.78 16.20 -3.12
C ALA A 38 -4.98 16.28 -4.43
N THR A 39 -5.46 15.57 -5.45
CA THR A 39 -4.83 15.45 -6.78
C THR A 39 -5.91 15.55 -7.86
N ASP A 40 -5.54 15.62 -9.14
CA ASP A 40 -6.48 15.58 -10.24
C ASP A 40 -7.43 14.37 -10.17
N MET A 41 -6.97 13.21 -9.68
CA MET A 41 -7.78 11.99 -9.53
C MET A 41 -8.94 12.16 -8.55
N THR A 42 -8.79 13.07 -7.59
CA THR A 42 -9.79 13.37 -6.55
C THR A 42 -10.38 14.77 -6.72
N GLU A 43 -10.14 15.42 -7.88
CA GLU A 43 -10.56 16.78 -8.18
C GLU A 43 -10.13 17.80 -7.11
N HIS A 44 -8.98 17.58 -6.49
CA HIS A 44 -8.50 18.36 -5.34
C HIS A 44 -9.55 18.51 -4.22
N ALA A 45 -10.26 17.42 -3.90
CA ALA A 45 -11.31 17.40 -2.88
C ALA A 45 -10.87 18.06 -1.54
N PRO A 46 -11.74 18.85 -0.89
CA PRO A 46 -11.38 19.68 0.25
C PRO A 46 -11.05 18.89 1.54
N ASP A 47 -11.53 17.66 1.65
CA ASP A 47 -11.25 16.72 2.75
C ASP A 47 -10.06 15.80 2.45
N ALA A 48 -9.46 15.91 1.27
CA ALA A 48 -8.30 15.13 0.90
C ALA A 48 -7.00 15.72 1.52
N ARG A 49 -6.08 14.84 1.92
CA ARG A 49 -4.77 15.25 2.43
C ARG A 49 -3.88 15.80 1.32
N PRO A 50 -2.88 16.66 1.62
CA PRO A 50 -1.88 17.08 0.64
C PRO A 50 -1.15 15.91 -0.04
N ALA A 51 -0.75 16.10 -1.30
CA ALA A 51 -0.06 15.08 -2.08
C ALA A 51 1.29 14.68 -1.46
N GLU A 52 1.97 15.63 -0.81
CA GLU A 52 3.23 15.43 -0.09
C GLU A 52 3.05 14.42 1.05
N LEU A 53 1.97 14.54 1.83
CA LEU A 53 1.66 13.56 2.86
C LEU A 53 1.35 12.19 2.24
N GLY A 54 0.71 12.14 1.07
CA GLY A 54 0.51 10.89 0.34
C GLY A 54 1.82 10.24 -0.07
N ALA A 55 2.78 11.04 -0.57
CA ALA A 55 4.11 10.57 -0.94
C ALA A 55 4.91 10.08 0.27
N ASP A 56 4.78 10.71 1.43
CA ASP A 56 5.42 10.28 2.68
C ASP A 56 5.03 8.83 3.04
N SER A 57 3.77 8.43 2.85
CA SER A 57 3.32 7.03 3.06
C SER A 57 4.14 6.03 2.23
N ILE A 58 4.47 6.37 0.98
CA ILE A 58 5.33 5.55 0.12
C ILE A 58 6.78 5.58 0.61
N LEU A 59 7.30 6.77 0.92
CA LEU A 59 8.69 6.95 1.36
C LEU A 59 8.98 6.22 2.68
N TYR A 60 8.01 6.10 3.59
CA TYR A 60 8.16 5.29 4.79
C TYR A 60 8.58 3.85 4.46
N MET A 61 8.01 3.24 3.43
CA MET A 61 8.35 1.87 3.05
C MET A 61 9.70 1.76 2.35
N VAL A 62 10.10 2.79 1.61
CA VAL A 62 11.40 2.84 0.94
C VAL A 62 12.53 3.02 1.96
N ASN A 63 12.29 3.79 3.02
CA ASN A 63 13.28 4.11 4.04
C ASN A 63 13.29 3.15 5.24
N ALA A 64 12.22 2.37 5.45
CA ALA A 64 12.14 1.41 6.54
C ALA A 64 13.20 0.30 6.42
N LEU A 65 13.64 -0.23 7.55
CA LEU A 65 14.51 -1.40 7.55
C LEU A 65 13.71 -2.61 7.06
N ARG A 66 14.35 -3.47 6.27
CA ARG A 66 13.69 -4.70 5.76
C ARG A 66 13.11 -5.57 6.87
N SER A 67 13.72 -5.58 8.05
CA SER A 67 13.25 -6.32 9.23
C SER A 67 11.94 -5.80 9.82
N GLU A 68 11.56 -4.57 9.51
CA GLU A 68 10.32 -3.92 9.98
C GLU A 68 9.15 -4.19 9.03
N LEU A 69 9.43 -4.72 7.84
CA LEU A 69 8.45 -4.95 6.80
C LEU A 69 8.20 -6.45 6.60
N LYS A 70 6.95 -6.78 6.30
CA LYS A 70 6.50 -8.11 5.92
C LYS A 70 6.42 -8.16 4.40
N ASN A 71 7.15 -9.11 3.81
CA ASN A 71 7.04 -9.38 2.37
C ASN A 71 5.58 -9.78 2.03
N GLY A 72 5.01 -9.14 1.01
CA GLY A 72 3.61 -9.24 0.63
C GLY A 72 2.64 -8.42 1.51
N GLY A 73 3.15 -7.57 2.41
CA GLY A 73 2.33 -6.73 3.28
C GLY A 73 1.69 -5.54 2.56
N PHE A 74 0.59 -5.03 3.12
CA PHE A 74 -0.10 -3.81 2.70
C PHE A 74 0.02 -2.74 3.79
N TYR A 75 0.38 -1.52 3.41
CA TYR A 75 0.77 -0.47 4.35
C TYR A 75 0.08 0.87 4.10
N ALA A 76 -0.13 1.62 5.18
CA ALA A 76 -0.57 3.02 5.18
C ALA A 76 0.22 3.78 6.25
N ASP A 77 0.89 4.88 5.87
CA ASP A 77 1.59 5.76 6.81
C ASP A 77 2.55 5.02 7.77
N GLY A 78 3.33 4.08 7.25
CA GLY A 78 4.26 3.28 8.04
C GLY A 78 3.65 2.08 8.77
N GLN A 79 2.32 1.96 8.81
CA GLN A 79 1.64 0.90 9.53
C GLN A 79 1.18 -0.21 8.58
N GLN A 80 1.40 -1.47 8.98
CA GLN A 80 0.82 -2.60 8.27
C GLN A 80 -0.67 -2.68 8.56
N ILE A 81 -1.47 -2.76 7.51
CA ILE A 81 -2.93 -2.92 7.60
C ILE A 81 -3.39 -4.21 6.92
N PRO A 82 -4.55 -4.77 7.32
CA PRO A 82 -5.13 -5.93 6.64
C PRO A 82 -5.47 -5.61 5.18
N LEU A 83 -5.19 -6.55 4.27
CA LEU A 83 -5.59 -6.48 2.85
C LEU A 83 -7.12 -6.51 2.67
N ILE A 84 -7.78 -7.23 3.56
CA ILE A 84 -9.23 -7.29 3.67
C ILE A 84 -9.54 -6.93 5.12
N SER A 85 -10.26 -5.84 5.34
CA SER A 85 -10.76 -5.49 6.68
C SER A 85 -11.66 -6.61 7.19
N ALA A 86 -11.58 -6.92 8.48
CA ALA A 86 -12.53 -7.82 9.12
C ALA A 86 -13.96 -7.33 8.86
N PRO A 87 -14.95 -8.23 8.72
CA PRO A 87 -16.34 -7.82 8.59
C PRO A 87 -16.71 -6.91 9.78
N ILE A 88 -17.43 -5.84 9.49
CA ILE A 88 -18.12 -5.06 10.51
C ILE A 88 -19.21 -5.99 11.06
N VAL A 89 -19.00 -6.55 12.25
CA VAL A 89 -20.00 -7.33 12.98
C VAL A 89 -21.00 -6.38 13.62
#